data_AF-A0A520M269-F1
#
_entry.id   AF-A0A520M269-F1
#
_cell.length_a   1.000
_cell.length_b   1.000
_cell.length_c   1.000
_cell.angle_alpha   90.00
_cell.angle_beta   90.00
_cell.angle_gamma   90.00
#
_symmetry.space_group_name_H-M   'P 1'
#
loop_
_entity.id
_entity.type
_entity.pdbx_description
1 polymer ?
#
loop_
_entity_poly.entity_id
_entity_poly.type
_entity_poly.pdbx_seq_one_letter_code
_entity_poly.pdbx_strand_id
1 'polypeptide(L)'
;MKISLRRLAVILFIILGLSNQFVLAQGNNAETNGLEFEYGAGTFSFRLLNKLEDKDGSWVLQRSADMRNWQDLETFKGNKTITVPIQRGVRHQYYRAHQTDGGDLYLSDYIDSYKIWQESGVDSYSMEIRHWSSWFFWHGNVTVRNNEVISSEVIDTNFPDDFDSEQRTIHDWFEVLKRNIDNKAYRIDVTYDKTFGYPKSAFIDVELWLADEEQGWDILKFSPMR
;
A
#
# COMPACT_ATOMS: atom_id res chain seq x y z
N MET A 1 32.59 -20.72 12.99
CA MET A 1 31.28 -20.81 12.31
C MET A 1 30.40 -19.71 12.89
N LYS A 2 30.26 -18.58 12.18
CA LYS A 2 29.49 -17.41 12.64
C LYS A 2 28.01 -17.66 12.36
N ILE A 3 27.22 -17.78 13.41
CA ILE A 3 25.76 -17.86 13.32
C ILE A 3 25.27 -16.41 13.19
N SER A 4 24.71 -16.10 12.02
CA SER A 4 24.06 -14.82 11.71
C SER A 4 22.81 -14.65 12.58
N LEU A 5 22.76 -13.60 13.40
CA LEU A 5 21.56 -13.20 14.13
C LEU A 5 20.53 -12.64 13.13
N ARG A 6 19.32 -13.20 13.16
CA ARG A 6 18.13 -12.65 12.49
C ARG A 6 17.95 -11.19 12.91
N ARG A 7 17.89 -10.29 11.91
CA ARG A 7 17.59 -8.87 12.11
C ARG A 7 16.20 -8.74 12.72
N LEU A 8 16.11 -8.10 13.89
CA LEU A 8 14.84 -7.73 14.50
C LEU A 8 14.19 -6.63 13.65
N ALA A 9 12.95 -6.85 13.23
CA ALA A 9 12.10 -5.78 12.73
C ALA A 9 11.88 -4.75 13.85
N VAL A 10 12.33 -3.51 13.65
CA VAL A 10 12.07 -2.40 14.56
C VAL A 10 10.69 -1.82 14.24
N ILE A 11 9.76 -1.90 15.19
CA ILE A 11 8.40 -1.35 15.07
C ILE A 11 8.30 -0.17 16.05
N LEU A 12 7.97 1.03 15.52
CA LEU A 12 7.81 2.27 16.29
C LEU A 12 6.30 2.60 16.47
N PHE A 13 5.94 3.23 17.59
CA PHE A 13 4.57 3.67 17.89
C PHE A 13 4.56 5.12 18.39
N ILE A 14 3.60 5.95 17.92
CA ILE A 14 3.36 7.31 18.43
C ILE A 14 1.86 7.47 18.71
N ILE A 15 1.48 7.80 19.94
CA ILE A 15 0.08 8.08 20.33
C ILE A 15 -0.16 9.60 20.21
N LEU A 16 -1.18 10.02 19.46
CA LEU A 16 -1.65 11.41 19.43
C LEU A 16 -3.05 11.51 20.04
N GLY A 17 -3.16 12.27 21.13
CA GLY A 17 -4.42 12.80 21.65
C GLY A 17 -4.41 14.33 21.50
N LEU A 18 -5.49 14.89 20.95
CA LEU A 18 -5.63 16.34 20.77
C LEU A 18 -5.84 17.03 22.14
N SER A 19 -4.75 17.48 22.75
CA SER A 19 -4.80 18.53 23.78
C SER A 19 -3.60 19.44 23.64
N ASN A 20 -3.86 20.74 23.58
CA ASN A 20 -2.87 21.82 23.44
C ASN A 20 -1.76 21.70 24.49
N GLN A 21 -0.53 21.56 23.99
CA GLN A 21 0.79 21.89 24.57
C GLN A 21 1.77 20.85 24.05
N PHE A 22 2.87 21.31 23.43
CA PHE A 22 4.04 20.55 22.98
C PHE A 22 4.07 19.09 23.48
N VAL A 23 3.50 18.17 22.71
CA VAL A 23 3.59 16.74 23.00
C VAL A 23 4.88 16.25 22.37
N LEU A 24 5.96 16.25 23.17
CA LEU A 24 7.05 15.31 22.95
C LEU A 24 6.47 13.92 23.24
N ALA A 25 5.93 13.26 22.21
CA ALA A 25 5.48 11.88 22.34
C ALA A 25 6.72 10.98 22.42
N GLN A 26 7.24 10.78 23.63
CA GLN A 26 8.27 9.78 23.91
C GLN A 26 7.62 8.39 23.86
N GLY A 27 7.98 7.59 22.85
CA GLY A 27 7.66 6.17 22.83
C GLY A 27 8.38 5.43 23.97
N ASN A 28 7.74 4.41 24.54
CA ASN A 28 8.36 3.51 25.52
C ASN A 28 9.70 2.98 24.97
N ASN A 29 10.76 3.15 25.76
CA ASN A 29 12.19 2.97 25.45
C ASN A 29 12.85 4.19 24.76
N ALA A 30 13.05 5.24 25.55
CA ALA A 30 13.62 6.53 25.15
C ALA A 30 15.12 6.53 24.78
N GLU A 31 15.78 5.36 24.70
CA GLU A 31 17.21 5.28 24.35
C GLU A 31 17.49 4.89 22.89
N THR A 32 16.48 4.46 22.10
CA THR A 32 16.66 3.92 20.74
C THR A 32 15.88 4.62 19.63
N ASN A 33 15.21 5.75 19.90
CA ASN A 33 14.21 6.34 18.99
C ASN A 33 14.80 7.39 18.04
N GLY A 34 14.66 7.16 16.72
CA GLY A 34 15.21 8.03 15.67
C GLY A 34 14.18 8.86 14.88
N LEU A 35 12.87 8.70 15.03
CA LEU A 35 11.90 9.51 14.26
C LEU A 35 11.47 10.74 15.08
N GLU A 36 11.90 11.92 14.65
CA GLU A 36 11.41 13.20 15.15
C GLU A 36 10.15 13.63 14.39
N PHE A 37 9.29 14.36 15.07
CA PHE A 37 8.22 15.09 14.42
C PHE A 37 8.04 16.50 15.00
N GLU A 38 7.60 17.40 14.14
CA GLU A 38 7.15 18.74 14.48
C GLU A 38 5.72 18.90 13.92
N TYR A 39 4.94 19.80 14.51
CA TYR A 39 3.62 20.13 13.98
C TYR A 39 3.44 21.64 13.94
N GLY A 40 2.81 22.11 12.86
CA GLY A 40 2.60 23.53 12.62
C GLY A 40 1.88 23.72 11.30
N ALA A 41 1.17 24.84 11.15
CA ALA A 41 0.48 25.21 9.90
C ALA A 41 -0.47 24.12 9.33
N GLY A 42 -1.06 23.29 10.18
CA GLY A 42 -1.99 22.23 9.75
C GLY A 42 -1.31 20.97 9.22
N THR A 43 -0.01 20.80 9.43
CA THR A 43 0.76 19.63 9.00
C THR A 43 1.62 19.05 10.12
N PHE A 44 1.88 17.75 10.05
CA PHE A 44 2.98 17.09 10.76
C PHE A 44 4.19 16.98 9.83
N SER A 45 5.37 17.28 10.34
CA SER A 45 6.65 17.12 9.65
C SER A 45 7.45 16.04 10.36
N PHE A 46 7.83 14.97 9.66
CA PHE A 46 8.58 13.85 10.21
C PHE A 46 9.98 13.79 9.64
N ARG A 47 10.98 13.45 10.47
CA ARG A 47 12.37 13.30 10.04
C ARG A 47 13.08 12.23 10.84
N LEU A 48 13.86 11.37 10.18
CA LEU A 48 14.78 10.45 10.87
C LEU A 48 16.06 11.17 11.31
N LEU A 49 16.41 11.01 12.58
CA LEU A 49 17.67 11.38 13.20
C LEU A 49 18.75 10.34 12.91
N ASN A 50 19.97 10.83 12.66
CA ASN A 50 21.17 10.11 12.25
C ASN A 50 21.77 9.15 13.31
N LYS A 51 20.97 8.33 14.00
CA LYS A 51 21.48 7.30 14.94
C LYS A 51 21.48 5.87 14.39
N LEU A 52 21.24 5.67 13.10
CA LEU A 52 21.34 4.36 12.46
C LEU A 52 22.40 4.44 11.36
N GLU A 53 23.57 3.89 11.65
CA GLU A 53 24.72 3.68 10.74
C GLU A 53 24.44 2.75 9.55
N ASP A 54 23.17 2.58 9.12
CA ASP A 54 22.83 1.85 7.90
C ASP A 54 22.69 2.85 6.74
N LYS A 55 23.84 3.12 6.10
CA LYS A 55 24.01 4.10 5.01
C LYS A 55 23.17 3.84 3.74
N ASP A 56 22.42 2.75 3.66
CA ASP A 56 21.67 2.36 2.45
C ASP A 56 20.19 1.97 2.70
N GLY A 57 19.69 2.13 3.93
CA GLY A 57 18.31 1.75 4.27
C GLY A 57 17.27 2.65 3.61
N SER A 58 16.34 2.05 2.86
CA SER A 58 15.13 2.73 2.37
C SER A 58 14.05 2.64 3.44
N TRP A 59 13.39 3.74 3.77
CA TRP A 59 12.37 3.80 4.81
C TRP A 59 11.02 4.11 4.20
N VAL A 60 9.95 3.70 4.87
CA VAL A 60 8.58 4.10 4.56
C VAL A 60 7.95 4.73 5.79
N LEU A 61 7.35 5.91 5.63
CA LEU A 61 6.51 6.51 6.67
C LEU A 61 5.15 5.84 6.57
N GLN A 62 4.66 5.31 7.68
CA GLN A 62 3.37 4.65 7.75
C GLN A 62 2.47 5.36 8.76
N ARG A 63 1.16 5.29 8.51
CA ARG A 63 0.13 5.76 9.44
C ARG A 63 -0.82 4.63 9.81
N SER A 64 -1.37 4.68 11.02
CA SER A 64 -2.41 3.77 11.46
C SER A 64 -3.42 4.48 12.35
N ALA A 65 -4.70 4.08 12.29
CA ALA A 65 -5.74 4.57 13.19
C ALA A 65 -5.89 3.70 14.44
N ASP A 66 -5.40 2.45 14.41
CA ASP A 66 -5.68 1.41 15.41
C ASP A 66 -4.43 0.65 15.87
N MET A 67 -3.24 1.06 15.40
CA MET A 67 -1.93 0.40 15.59
C MET A 67 -1.82 -1.01 14.99
N ARG A 68 -2.86 -1.52 14.33
CA ARG A 68 -2.91 -2.85 13.72
C ARG A 68 -2.77 -2.77 12.21
N ASN A 69 -3.58 -1.91 11.59
CA ASN A 69 -3.61 -1.70 10.16
C ASN A 69 -2.78 -0.47 9.82
N TRP A 70 -1.70 -0.67 9.06
CA TRP A 70 -0.74 0.37 8.71
C TRP A 70 -0.82 0.67 7.21
N GLN A 71 -1.00 1.94 6.87
CA GLN A 71 -0.97 2.44 5.50
C GLN A 71 0.37 3.13 5.24
N ASP A 72 0.98 2.80 4.10
CA ASP A 72 2.20 3.43 3.62
C ASP A 72 1.89 4.82 3.04
N LEU A 73 2.66 5.82 3.44
CA LEU A 73 2.46 7.22 3.05
C LEU A 73 3.50 7.74 2.08
N GLU A 74 4.78 7.44 2.33
CA GLU A 74 5.86 7.93 1.48
C GLU A 74 7.15 7.13 1.74
N THR A 75 7.86 6.78 0.67
CA THR A 75 9.21 6.22 0.78
C THR A 75 10.26 7.33 0.88
N PHE A 76 11.32 7.08 1.65
CA PHE A 76 12.38 8.07 1.86
C PHE A 76 13.72 7.45 2.21
N LYS A 77 14.78 8.21 1.98
CA LYS A 77 16.16 7.86 2.33
C LYS A 77 16.79 9.00 3.14
N GLY A 78 17.71 8.63 4.04
CA GLY A 78 18.46 9.60 4.84
C GLY A 78 17.56 10.48 5.72
N ASN A 79 17.90 11.76 5.82
CA ASN A 79 17.25 12.73 6.70
C ASN A 79 16.11 13.53 6.01
N LYS A 80 15.50 12.96 4.96
CA LYS A 80 14.36 13.60 4.28
C LYS A 80 13.27 13.93 5.28
N THR A 81 12.75 15.16 5.19
CA THR A 81 11.57 15.58 5.96
C THR A 81 10.31 15.30 5.16
N ILE A 82 9.37 14.59 5.77
CA ILE A 82 8.08 14.21 5.15
C ILE A 82 6.98 15.00 5.81
N THR A 83 6.13 15.63 5.01
CA THR A 83 5.03 16.46 5.52
C THR A 83 3.70 15.78 5.27
N VAL A 84 2.92 15.60 6.33
CA VAL A 84 1.61 14.95 6.29
C VAL A 84 0.55 15.95 6.78
N PRO A 85 -0.51 16.23 6.00
CA PRO A 85 -1.63 17.05 6.45
C PRO A 85 -2.31 16.47 7.69
N ILE A 86 -2.66 17.32 8.66
CA ILE A 86 -3.43 16.92 9.83
C ILE A 86 -4.86 16.61 9.38
N GLN A 87 -5.29 15.37 9.60
CA GLN A 87 -6.66 14.95 9.32
C GLN A 87 -7.61 15.42 10.43
N ARG A 88 -8.57 16.27 10.07
CA ARG A 88 -9.61 16.75 11.01
C ARG A 88 -10.63 15.64 11.26
N GLY A 89 -11.11 15.54 12.50
CA GLY A 89 -12.14 14.55 12.89
C GLY A 89 -11.60 13.16 13.23
N VAL A 90 -10.31 12.91 13.06
CA VAL A 90 -9.66 11.68 13.50
C VAL A 90 -9.30 11.81 14.99
N ARG A 91 -9.78 10.88 15.82
CA ARG A 91 -9.56 10.94 17.28
C ARG A 91 -8.11 10.65 17.65
N HIS A 92 -7.51 9.62 17.03
CA HIS A 92 -6.15 9.17 17.27
C HIS A 92 -5.53 8.76 15.94
N GLN A 93 -4.27 9.14 15.73
CA GLN A 93 -3.48 8.73 14.58
C GLN A 93 -2.08 8.37 15.05
N TYR A 94 -1.58 7.25 14.56
CA TYR A 94 -0.26 6.72 14.86
C TYR A 94 0.62 6.82 13.63
N TYR A 95 1.89 7.15 13.85
CA TYR A 95 2.89 7.22 12.79
C TYR A 95 4.12 6.41 13.17
N ARG A 96 4.74 5.78 12.17
CA ARG A 96 6.01 5.08 12.33
C ARG A 96 6.84 5.16 11.07
N ALA A 97 8.16 5.13 11.24
CA ALA A 97 9.08 4.85 10.14
C ALA A 97 9.41 3.36 10.18
N HIS A 98 9.24 2.69 9.05
CA HIS A 98 9.55 1.27 8.90
C HIS A 98 10.69 1.12 7.89
N GLN A 99 11.75 0.42 8.29
CA GLN A 99 12.87 0.14 7.40
C GLN A 99 12.45 -0.94 6.41
N THR A 100 12.70 -0.70 5.13
CA THR A 100 12.48 -1.67 4.06
C THR A 100 13.82 -2.26 3.66
N ASP A 101 13.87 -3.58 3.48
CA ASP A 101 15.06 -4.27 3.00
C ASP A 101 15.29 -3.89 1.53
N GLY A 102 16.17 -2.90 1.30
CA GLY A 102 16.73 -2.61 -0.01
C GLY A 102 15.75 -2.11 -1.06
N GLY A 103 15.09 -0.96 -0.80
CA GLY A 103 14.48 -0.13 -1.85
C GLY A 103 13.53 -0.90 -2.76
N ASP A 104 12.38 -1.28 -2.20
CA ASP A 104 11.33 -1.94 -2.96
C ASP A 104 10.93 -1.08 -4.17
N LEU A 105 11.34 -1.54 -5.37
CA LEU A 105 11.25 -0.77 -6.61
C LEU A 105 9.80 -0.40 -6.95
N TYR A 106 8.84 -1.16 -6.45
CA TYR A 106 7.42 -1.00 -6.76
C TYR A 106 6.67 -0.18 -5.71
N LEU A 107 7.22 -0.07 -4.50
CA LEU A 107 6.50 0.51 -3.36
C LEU A 107 6.25 2.01 -3.54
N SER A 108 7.18 2.76 -4.11
CA SER A 108 6.98 4.19 -4.33
C SER A 108 5.84 4.45 -5.32
N ASP A 109 5.87 3.78 -6.47
CA ASP A 109 4.84 3.93 -7.51
C ASP A 109 3.46 3.46 -7.02
N TYR A 110 3.43 2.40 -6.20
CA TYR A 110 2.23 1.95 -5.51
C TYR A 110 1.66 3.03 -4.59
N ILE A 111 2.48 3.62 -3.72
CA ILE A 111 2.04 4.65 -2.76
C ILE A 111 1.50 5.87 -3.50
N ASP A 112 2.23 6.36 -4.50
CA ASP A 112 1.84 7.55 -5.27
C ASP A 112 0.52 7.33 -6.02
N SER A 113 0.37 6.17 -6.65
CA SER A 113 -0.85 5.83 -7.40
C SER A 113 -2.05 5.55 -6.49
N TYR A 114 -1.81 4.90 -5.36
CA TYR A 114 -2.86 4.66 -4.35
C TYR A 114 -3.36 5.98 -3.74
N LYS A 115 -2.48 6.97 -3.55
CA LYS A 115 -2.86 8.31 -3.14
C LYS A 115 -3.76 8.99 -4.17
N ILE A 116 -3.42 8.92 -5.47
CA ILE A 116 -4.26 9.46 -6.55
C ILE A 116 -5.65 8.80 -6.53
N TRP A 117 -5.72 7.47 -6.34
CA TRP A 117 -6.98 6.75 -6.21
C TRP A 117 -7.82 7.23 -5.02
N GLN A 118 -7.21 7.36 -3.84
CA GLN A 118 -7.89 7.86 -2.65
C GLN A 118 -8.40 9.30 -2.82
N GLU A 119 -7.60 10.16 -3.45
CA GLU A 119 -7.95 11.57 -3.70
C GLU A 119 -9.00 11.74 -4.81
N SER A 120 -9.17 10.74 -5.69
CA SER A 120 -10.21 10.75 -6.72
C SER A 120 -11.63 10.75 -6.14
N GLY A 121 -11.80 10.21 -4.93
CA GLY A 121 -13.11 10.07 -4.27
C GLY A 121 -14.07 9.11 -4.96
N VAL A 122 -13.61 8.30 -5.92
CA VAL A 122 -14.43 7.32 -6.62
C VAL A 122 -14.63 6.10 -5.73
N ASP A 123 -15.88 5.80 -5.38
CA ASP A 123 -16.28 4.60 -4.62
C ASP A 123 -17.30 3.72 -5.38
N SER A 124 -17.80 4.22 -6.51
CA SER A 124 -18.83 3.59 -7.31
C SER A 124 -18.43 3.69 -8.78
N TYR A 125 -18.40 2.56 -9.48
CA TYR A 125 -17.91 2.47 -10.86
C TYR A 125 -18.31 1.15 -11.50
N SER A 126 -18.25 1.11 -12.83
CA SER A 126 -18.27 -0.13 -13.61
C SER A 126 -16.90 -0.31 -14.26
N MET A 127 -16.43 -1.55 -14.32
CA MET A 127 -15.21 -1.90 -15.04
C MET A 127 -15.39 -3.16 -15.89
N GLU A 128 -14.77 -3.16 -17.06
CA GLU A 128 -14.51 -4.39 -17.83
C GLU A 128 -13.10 -4.83 -17.49
N ILE A 129 -12.95 -6.05 -16.99
CA ILE A 129 -11.67 -6.56 -16.51
C ILE A 129 -11.45 -7.98 -17.02
N ARG A 130 -10.20 -8.27 -17.38
CA ARG A 130 -9.68 -9.61 -17.58
C ARG A 130 -8.63 -9.88 -16.52
N HIS A 131 -8.75 -10.98 -15.78
CA HIS A 131 -7.71 -11.41 -14.84
C HIS A 131 -7.40 -12.88 -15.02
N TRP A 132 -6.20 -13.27 -14.62
CA TRP A 132 -5.73 -14.64 -14.76
C TRP A 132 -4.82 -15.05 -13.60
N SER A 133 -4.74 -16.36 -13.41
CA SER A 133 -3.75 -17.03 -12.58
C SER A 133 -3.39 -18.33 -13.27
N SER A 134 -2.10 -18.51 -13.55
CA SER A 134 -1.60 -19.61 -14.37
C SER A 134 -2.36 -19.67 -15.70
N TRP A 135 -2.89 -20.83 -16.06
CA TRP A 135 -3.68 -21.03 -17.28
C TRP A 135 -5.15 -20.62 -17.16
N PHE A 136 -5.64 -20.26 -15.97
CA PHE A 136 -7.05 -19.89 -15.77
C PHE A 136 -7.27 -18.39 -15.95
N PHE A 137 -8.35 -17.99 -16.62
CA PHE A 137 -8.74 -16.61 -16.78
C PHE A 137 -10.24 -16.40 -16.63
N TRP A 138 -10.57 -15.18 -16.23
CA TRP A 138 -11.92 -14.64 -16.22
C TRP A 138 -11.92 -13.29 -16.94
N HIS A 139 -12.92 -13.06 -17.78
CA HIS A 139 -13.16 -11.79 -18.45
C HIS A 139 -14.63 -11.44 -18.32
N GLY A 140 -14.91 -10.24 -17.81
CA GLY A 140 -16.28 -9.79 -17.63
C GLY A 140 -16.39 -8.35 -17.17
N ASN A 141 -17.62 -7.96 -16.87
CA ASN A 141 -17.96 -6.67 -16.30
C ASN A 141 -18.21 -6.80 -14.80
N VAL A 142 -17.71 -5.86 -14.02
CA VAL A 142 -17.91 -5.77 -12.57
C VAL A 142 -18.48 -4.40 -12.25
N THR A 143 -19.59 -4.37 -11.51
CA THR A 143 -20.16 -3.12 -10.98
C THR A 143 -19.91 -3.03 -9.49
N VAL A 144 -19.35 -1.91 -9.08
CA VAL A 144 -19.05 -1.57 -7.69
C VAL A 144 -19.88 -0.37 -7.28
N ARG A 145 -20.48 -0.43 -6.08
CA ARG A 145 -21.12 0.72 -5.43
C ARG A 145 -20.68 0.79 -3.98
N ASN A 146 -20.33 1.99 -3.53
CA ASN A 146 -19.88 2.23 -2.15
C ASN A 146 -18.74 1.28 -1.73
N ASN A 147 -17.78 1.02 -2.64
CA ASN A 147 -16.68 0.06 -2.47
C ASN A 147 -17.10 -1.40 -2.25
N GLU A 148 -18.30 -1.79 -2.67
CA GLU A 148 -18.76 -3.18 -2.66
C GLU A 148 -19.11 -3.64 -4.07
N VAL A 149 -18.68 -4.86 -4.44
CA VAL A 149 -19.11 -5.49 -5.69
C VAL A 149 -20.59 -5.85 -5.57
N ILE A 150 -21.43 -5.28 -6.42
CA ILE A 150 -22.88 -5.52 -6.42
C ILE A 150 -23.35 -6.39 -7.59
N SER A 151 -22.56 -6.47 -8.66
CA SER A 151 -22.84 -7.36 -9.78
C SER A 151 -21.57 -7.70 -10.55
N SER A 152 -21.60 -8.88 -11.17
CA SER A 152 -20.62 -9.31 -12.14
C SER A 152 -21.31 -10.05 -13.28
N GLU A 153 -20.85 -9.82 -14.50
CA GLU A 153 -21.35 -10.46 -15.71
C GLU A 153 -20.16 -11.01 -16.49
N VAL A 154 -20.13 -12.33 -16.66
CA VAL A 154 -19.06 -13.01 -17.38
C VAL A 154 -19.25 -12.79 -18.88
N ILE A 155 -18.18 -12.39 -19.56
CA ILE A 155 -18.09 -12.32 -21.03
C ILE A 155 -17.48 -13.62 -21.57
N ASP A 156 -16.35 -14.05 -21.01
CA ASP A 156 -15.66 -15.30 -21.35
C ASP A 156 -14.81 -15.79 -20.18
N THR A 157 -14.65 -17.11 -20.06
CA THR A 157 -13.81 -17.74 -19.04
C THR A 157 -13.47 -19.18 -19.43
N ASN A 158 -12.34 -19.68 -18.93
CA ASN A 158 -12.01 -21.10 -18.96
C ASN A 158 -12.02 -21.74 -17.55
N PHE A 159 -12.60 -21.04 -16.57
CA PHE A 159 -12.92 -21.65 -15.28
C PHE A 159 -14.00 -22.73 -15.45
N PRO A 160 -13.99 -23.80 -14.65
CA PRO A 160 -15.10 -24.76 -14.60
C PRO A 160 -16.42 -24.06 -14.28
N ASP A 161 -17.56 -24.56 -14.80
CA ASP A 161 -18.88 -23.95 -14.61
C ASP A 161 -19.26 -23.75 -13.12
N ASP A 162 -18.76 -24.64 -12.25
CA ASP A 162 -18.98 -24.65 -10.81
C ASP A 162 -18.02 -23.73 -10.03
N PHE A 163 -17.11 -23.03 -10.73
CA PHE A 163 -16.15 -22.13 -10.14
C PHE A 163 -16.61 -20.67 -10.28
N ASP A 164 -17.04 -20.09 -9.16
CA ASP A 164 -17.31 -18.65 -9.08
C ASP A 164 -16.02 -17.93 -8.69
N SER A 165 -15.41 -17.21 -9.63
CA SER A 165 -14.23 -16.41 -9.33
C SER A 165 -14.64 -15.18 -8.53
N GLU A 166 -14.12 -15.05 -7.30
CA GLU A 166 -14.36 -13.88 -6.46
C GLU A 166 -13.93 -12.59 -7.16
N GLN A 167 -14.92 -11.76 -7.47
CA GLN A 167 -14.70 -10.47 -8.12
C GLN A 167 -14.20 -9.45 -7.11
N ARG A 168 -13.37 -8.54 -7.61
CA ARG A 168 -12.58 -7.62 -6.79
C ARG A 168 -12.92 -6.17 -7.10
N THR A 169 -12.90 -5.34 -6.08
CA THR A 169 -12.84 -3.89 -6.22
C THR A 169 -11.43 -3.44 -6.63
N ILE A 170 -11.28 -2.17 -7.02
CA ILE A 170 -9.97 -1.55 -7.26
C ILE A 170 -9.14 -1.55 -5.98
N HIS A 171 -9.77 -1.37 -4.83
CA HIS A 171 -9.09 -1.47 -3.54
C HIS A 171 -8.50 -2.87 -3.34
N ASP A 172 -9.26 -3.92 -3.63
CA ASP A 172 -8.77 -5.30 -3.51
C ASP A 172 -7.62 -5.57 -4.49
N TRP A 173 -7.62 -4.98 -5.69
CA TRP A 173 -6.48 -5.07 -6.62
C TRP A 173 -5.23 -4.37 -6.09
N PHE A 174 -5.38 -3.23 -5.40
CA PHE A 174 -4.26 -2.63 -4.65
C PHE A 174 -3.78 -3.55 -3.52
N GLU A 175 -4.67 -4.25 -2.81
CA GLU A 175 -4.25 -5.20 -1.77
C GLU A 175 -3.48 -6.39 -2.36
N VAL A 176 -3.88 -6.88 -3.53
CA VAL A 176 -3.13 -7.92 -4.27
C VAL A 176 -1.72 -7.43 -4.60
N LEU A 177 -1.56 -6.21 -5.14
CA LEU A 177 -0.23 -5.63 -5.37
C LEU A 177 0.56 -5.52 -4.08
N LYS A 178 -0.04 -4.95 -3.03
CA LYS A 178 0.64 -4.69 -1.78
C LYS A 178 1.18 -5.95 -1.14
N ARG A 179 0.38 -7.02 -1.12
CA ARG A 179 0.78 -8.33 -0.62
C ARG A 179 1.99 -8.87 -1.35
N ASN A 180 2.03 -8.77 -2.68
CA ASN A 180 3.15 -9.27 -3.48
C ASN A 180 4.42 -8.41 -3.33
N ILE A 181 4.26 -7.09 -3.20
CA ILE A 181 5.35 -6.16 -2.85
C ILE A 181 5.94 -6.55 -1.48
N ASP A 182 5.10 -6.71 -0.46
CA ASP A 182 5.52 -7.04 0.89
C ASP A 182 6.18 -8.42 0.99
N ASN A 183 5.67 -9.40 0.22
CA ASN A 183 6.21 -10.75 0.14
C ASN A 183 7.43 -10.87 -0.78
N LYS A 184 7.88 -9.78 -1.40
CA LYS A 184 9.06 -9.76 -2.28
C LYS A 184 8.92 -10.70 -3.49
N ALA A 185 7.76 -10.61 -4.16
CA ALA A 185 7.56 -11.27 -5.44
C ALA A 185 8.75 -10.99 -6.38
N TYR A 186 9.18 -12.01 -7.12
CA TYR A 186 10.34 -11.93 -8.00
C TYR A 186 10.24 -10.79 -9.01
N ARG A 187 9.06 -10.60 -9.62
CA ARG A 187 8.78 -9.53 -10.58
C ARG A 187 7.35 -9.04 -10.49
N ILE A 188 7.19 -7.72 -10.56
CA ILE A 188 5.89 -7.06 -10.68
C ILE A 188 5.98 -6.04 -11.80
N ASP A 189 5.22 -6.22 -12.87
CA ASP A 189 5.05 -5.22 -13.91
C ASP A 189 3.66 -4.62 -13.78
N VAL A 190 3.56 -3.37 -13.34
CA VAL A 190 2.27 -2.69 -13.13
C VAL A 190 2.20 -1.40 -13.94
N THR A 191 1.06 -1.16 -14.56
CA THR A 191 0.73 0.12 -15.18
C THR A 191 -0.46 0.73 -14.45
N TYR A 192 -0.28 1.94 -13.93
CA TYR A 192 -1.34 2.70 -13.26
C TYR A 192 -2.05 3.64 -14.24
N ASP A 193 -3.35 3.86 -14.02
CA ASP A 193 -4.08 4.92 -14.70
C ASP A 193 -3.64 6.30 -14.20
N LYS A 194 -3.38 7.23 -15.12
CA LYS A 194 -2.87 8.56 -14.75
C LYS A 194 -3.94 9.50 -14.18
N THR A 195 -5.21 9.22 -14.45
CA THR A 195 -6.33 10.09 -14.07
C THR A 195 -6.84 9.71 -12.69
N PHE A 196 -7.02 8.41 -12.46
CA PHE A 196 -7.64 7.88 -11.25
C PHE A 196 -6.65 7.08 -10.39
N GLY A 197 -5.43 6.78 -10.85
CA GLY A 197 -4.41 6.11 -10.04
C GLY A 197 -4.59 4.60 -9.87
N TYR A 198 -5.70 4.00 -10.31
CA TYR A 198 -5.92 2.55 -10.15
C TYR A 198 -4.90 1.71 -10.95
N PRO A 199 -4.58 0.48 -10.52
CA PRO A 199 -3.67 -0.40 -11.23
C PRO A 199 -4.35 -0.97 -12.48
N LYS A 200 -4.22 -0.24 -13.60
CA LYS A 200 -4.87 -0.55 -14.87
C LYS A 200 -4.47 -1.91 -15.40
N SER A 201 -3.21 -2.30 -15.28
CA SER A 201 -2.78 -3.66 -15.56
C SER A 201 -1.67 -4.06 -14.61
N ALA A 202 -1.58 -5.36 -14.32
CA ALA A 202 -0.46 -5.92 -13.59
C ALA A 202 -0.14 -7.33 -14.07
N PHE A 203 1.14 -7.66 -14.06
CA PHE A 203 1.67 -9.01 -14.15
C PHE A 203 2.57 -9.24 -12.95
N ILE A 204 2.38 -10.35 -12.26
CA ILE A 204 3.08 -10.72 -11.04
C ILE A 204 3.62 -12.13 -11.22
N ASP A 205 4.93 -12.25 -11.08
CA ASP A 205 5.69 -13.48 -11.05
C ASP A 205 6.33 -13.58 -9.66
N VAL A 206 5.87 -14.54 -8.87
CA VAL A 206 6.18 -14.62 -7.43
C VAL A 206 7.56 -15.24 -7.22
N GLU A 207 7.90 -16.28 -7.98
CA GLU A 207 9.16 -17.03 -8.01
C GLU A 207 9.56 -17.36 -9.46
N LEU A 208 10.78 -16.96 -9.83
CA LEU A 208 11.36 -17.09 -11.18
C LEU A 208 11.22 -18.46 -11.90
N TRP A 209 11.00 -19.55 -11.17
CA TRP A 209 11.05 -20.92 -11.71
C TRP A 209 9.71 -21.66 -11.68
N LEU A 210 8.63 -21.05 -11.18
CA LEU A 210 7.30 -21.66 -11.06
C LEU A 210 6.28 -20.89 -11.90
N ALA A 211 6.00 -21.38 -13.10
CA ALA A 211 5.05 -20.69 -14.00
C ALA A 211 3.58 -20.81 -13.56
N ASP A 212 3.24 -21.71 -12.63
CA ASP A 212 1.87 -21.97 -12.19
C ASP A 212 1.35 -20.99 -11.11
N GLU A 213 2.18 -20.04 -10.68
CA GLU A 213 1.81 -18.98 -9.74
C GLU A 213 1.76 -17.59 -10.38
N GLU A 214 2.11 -17.47 -11.67
CA GLU A 214 1.97 -16.22 -12.41
C GLU A 214 0.52 -15.75 -12.38
N GLN A 215 0.31 -14.49 -12.04
CA GLN A 215 -1.02 -13.89 -11.98
C GLN A 215 -1.01 -12.50 -12.55
N GLY A 216 -2.15 -12.04 -13.04
CA GLY A 216 -2.25 -10.70 -13.58
C GLY A 216 -3.66 -10.30 -13.93
N TRP A 217 -3.78 -9.04 -14.35
CA TRP A 217 -5.03 -8.47 -14.81
C TRP A 217 -4.83 -7.31 -15.76
N ASP A 218 -5.89 -7.02 -16.51
CA ASP A 218 -6.07 -5.87 -17.37
C ASP A 218 -7.48 -5.30 -17.15
N ILE A 219 -7.56 -4.06 -16.67
CA ILE A 219 -8.79 -3.27 -16.65
C ILE A 219 -8.92 -2.59 -18.01
N LEU A 220 -9.76 -3.18 -18.85
CA LEU A 220 -9.97 -2.80 -20.24
C LEU A 220 -10.80 -1.52 -20.36
N LYS A 221 -11.82 -1.37 -19.52
CA LYS A 221 -12.67 -0.18 -19.44
C LYS A 221 -12.95 0.16 -17.98
N PHE A 222 -12.97 1.45 -17.68
CA PHE A 222 -13.31 1.97 -16.36
C PHE A 222 -14.28 3.14 -16.53
N SER A 223 -15.36 3.13 -15.77
CA SER A 223 -16.42 4.14 -15.85
C SER A 223 -16.90 4.49 -14.45
N PRO A 224 -16.44 5.63 -13.87
CA PRO A 224 -16.91 6.07 -12.57
C PRO A 224 -18.41 6.41 -12.62
N MET A 225 -19.13 6.03 -11.58
CA MET A 225 -20.55 6.30 -11.40
C MET A 225 -20.71 7.47 -10.44
N ARG A 226 -21.70 8.33 -10.71
CA ARG A 226 -22.08 9.45 -9.84
C ARG A 226 -23.28 9.07 -8.99
#